data_AF-A0A8S2SFS5-F1
#
_entry.id   AF-A0A8S2SFS5-F1
#
_cell.length_a   1.000
_cell.length_b   1.000
_cell.length_c   1.000
_cell.angle_alpha   90.00
_cell.angle_beta   90.00
_cell.angle_gamma   90.00
#
_symmetry.space_group_name_H-M   'P 1'
#
loop_
_entity.id
_entity.type
_entity.pdbx_description
1 polymer ?
#
loop_
_entity_poly.entity_id
_entity_poly.type
_entity_poly.pdbx_seq_one_letter_code
_entity_poly.pdbx_strand_id
1 'polypeptide(L)'
;YRKYPQCRYQLKAKQLDVFESELHDHSQRQENNRLKSPIRTAVREMTHTGLTQGQIRKAVSVLHPNLTIDTKIKNVVQYTRQQTRTLIISVDDLQLWCKERINCPPPDQLHQVFVPFYEVKDIDNIFVCITTRQLLSTTKYSSVLAIDCTYKVTWNNLPILIFGTSDYKRHFHPIGLCLVSSDEAASTYKTLFQGV
;
A
#
# COMPACT_ATOMS: atom_id res chain seq x y z
N TYR A 1 -35.48 -33.88 9.80
CA TYR A 1 -34.06 -33.82 9.42
C TYR A 1 -33.94 -33.91 7.89
N ARG A 2 -33.81 -32.76 7.21
CA ARG A 2 -33.59 -32.70 5.76
C ARG A 2 -32.13 -33.01 5.45
N LYS A 3 -31.88 -34.08 4.68
CA LYS A 3 -30.55 -34.42 4.13
C LYS A 3 -30.22 -33.43 3.01
N TYR A 4 -29.11 -32.72 3.14
CA TYR A 4 -28.54 -31.95 2.03
C TYR A 4 -27.81 -32.88 1.06
N PRO A 5 -27.92 -32.67 -0.27
CA PRO A 5 -27.17 -33.45 -1.24
C PRO A 5 -25.68 -33.08 -1.20
N GLN A 6 -24.81 -34.08 -1.19
CA GLN A 6 -23.37 -33.87 -1.28
C GLN A 6 -23.00 -33.37 -2.68
N CYS A 7 -22.52 -32.13 -2.74
CA CYS A 7 -21.98 -31.55 -3.97
C CYS A 7 -20.56 -32.11 -4.19
N ARG A 8 -20.43 -33.11 -5.06
CA ARG A 8 -19.13 -33.56 -5.59
C ARG A 8 -18.68 -32.56 -6.65
N TYR A 9 -17.76 -31.66 -6.30
CA TYR A 9 -17.02 -30.88 -7.29
C TYR A 9 -16.13 -31.85 -8.10
N GLN A 10 -16.52 -32.14 -9.34
CA GLN A 10 -15.59 -32.69 -10.33
C GLN A 10 -14.79 -31.51 -10.91
N LEU A 11 -13.55 -31.37 -10.47
CA LEU A 11 -12.58 -30.49 -11.13
C LEU A 11 -12.30 -31.07 -12.53
N LYS A 12 -12.93 -30.50 -13.56
CA LYS A 12 -12.47 -30.72 -14.93
C LYS A 12 -11.09 -30.08 -15.06
N ALA A 13 -10.09 -30.90 -15.36
CA ALA A 13 -8.74 -30.43 -15.66
C ALA A 13 -8.84 -29.39 -16.79
N LYS A 14 -8.49 -28.13 -16.48
CA LYS A 14 -8.30 -27.10 -17.50
C LYS A 14 -7.07 -27.49 -18.30
N GLN A 15 -7.26 -27.76 -19.59
CA GLN A 15 -6.18 -27.87 -20.54
C GLN A 15 -5.42 -26.54 -20.54
N LEU A 16 -4.14 -26.59 -20.20
CA LEU A 16 -3.26 -25.44 -20.11
C LEU A 16 -2.45 -25.42 -21.40
N ASP A 17 -2.76 -24.50 -22.30
CA ASP A 17 -1.95 -24.29 -23.50
C ASP A 17 -0.65 -23.59 -23.10
N VAL A 18 0.43 -24.36 -23.06
CA VAL A 18 1.78 -23.83 -22.84
C VAL A 18 2.36 -23.46 -24.20
N PHE A 19 2.49 -22.17 -24.46
CA PHE A 19 3.18 -21.67 -25.64
C PHE A 19 4.66 -21.46 -25.28
N GLU A 20 5.53 -22.26 -25.89
CA GLU A 20 6.98 -22.07 -25.83
C GLU A 20 7.34 -20.98 -26.85
N SER A 21 7.79 -19.81 -26.37
CA SER A 21 8.25 -18.75 -27.26
C SER A 21 9.61 -19.13 -27.84
N GLU A 22 9.77 -19.04 -29.16
CA GLU A 22 11.05 -19.20 -29.83
C GLU A 22 12.10 -18.26 -29.22
N LEU A 23 13.32 -18.80 -29.06
CA LEU A 23 14.52 -18.17 -28.50
C LEU A 23 14.56 -16.64 -28.69
N HIS A 24 14.42 -15.91 -27.59
CA HIS A 24 14.63 -14.46 -27.59
C HIS A 24 16.08 -14.16 -28.00
N ASP A 25 16.27 -13.70 -29.23
CA ASP A 25 17.54 -13.23 -29.74
C ASP A 25 17.99 -11.97 -28.98
N HIS A 26 19.01 -12.12 -28.14
CA HIS A 26 19.62 -11.01 -27.39
C HIS A 26 20.56 -10.14 -28.25
N SER A 27 20.73 -10.43 -29.55
CA SER A 27 21.67 -9.72 -30.43
C SER A 27 21.20 -8.32 -30.84
N GLN A 28 19.91 -8.01 -30.75
CA GLN A 28 19.37 -6.68 -31.06
C GLN A 28 19.11 -5.85 -29.80
N ARG A 29 20.17 -5.50 -29.07
CA ARG A 29 20.08 -4.52 -27.98
C ARG A 29 20.00 -3.12 -28.59
N GLN A 30 18.77 -2.62 -28.80
CA GLN A 30 18.56 -1.20 -29.10
C GLN A 30 19.28 -0.35 -28.04
N GLU A 31 20.01 0.68 -28.48
CA GLU A 31 20.70 1.59 -27.58
C GLU A 31 19.75 2.09 -26.50
N ASN A 32 20.13 1.84 -25.24
CA ASN A 32 19.25 1.86 -24.10
C ASN A 32 18.48 3.18 -23.97
N ASN A 33 17.16 3.08 -23.99
CA ASN A 33 16.20 4.16 -23.74
C ASN A 33 16.18 4.61 -22.25
N ARG A 34 17.33 4.59 -21.57
CA ARG A 34 17.51 4.80 -20.12
C ARG A 34 18.10 6.19 -19.84
N LEU A 35 17.87 6.70 -18.62
CA LEU A 35 18.54 7.92 -18.15
C LEU A 35 20.05 7.70 -18.06
N LYS A 36 20.82 8.69 -18.51
CA LYS A 36 22.28 8.69 -18.38
C LYS A 36 22.67 8.56 -16.89
N SER A 37 23.76 7.86 -16.64
CA SER A 37 24.23 7.51 -15.29
C SER A 37 24.26 8.70 -14.30
N PRO A 38 24.80 9.88 -14.66
CA PRO A 38 24.90 11.00 -13.71
C PRO A 38 23.53 11.51 -13.24
N ILE A 39 22.58 11.65 -14.17
CA ILE A 39 21.21 12.11 -13.88
C ILE A 39 20.47 11.06 -13.07
N ARG A 40 20.68 9.77 -13.38
CA ARG A 40 20.08 8.66 -12.63
C ARG A 40 20.55 8.64 -11.17
N THR A 41 21.83 8.93 -10.91
CA THR A 41 22.38 9.02 -9.56
C THR A 41 21.79 10.21 -8.79
N ALA A 42 21.74 11.39 -9.40
CA ALA A 42 21.14 12.56 -8.77
C ALA A 42 19.65 12.35 -8.42
N VAL A 43 18.87 11.73 -9.33
CA VAL A 43 17.46 11.38 -9.05
C VAL A 43 17.33 10.39 -7.89
N ARG A 44 18.25 9.43 -7.77
CA ARG A 44 18.27 8.49 -6.64
C ARG A 44 18.53 9.21 -5.32
N GLU A 45 19.57 10.03 -5.27
CA GLU A 45 19.93 10.81 -4.07
C GLU A 45 18.76 11.69 -3.63
N MET A 46 18.15 12.43 -4.55
CA MET A 46 16.96 13.23 -4.25
C MET A 46 15.75 12.39 -3.80
N THR A 47 15.64 11.14 -4.25
CA THR A 47 14.60 10.21 -3.77
C THR A 47 14.88 9.76 -2.34
N HIS A 48 16.15 9.51 -2.00
CA HIS A 48 16.57 9.11 -0.66
C HIS A 48 16.41 10.25 0.37
N THR A 49 16.56 11.51 -0.04
CA THR A 49 16.31 12.68 0.84
C THR A 49 14.81 12.95 1.09
N GLY A 50 13.92 12.11 0.55
CA GLY A 50 12.48 12.20 0.80
C GLY A 50 11.73 13.22 -0.06
N LEU A 51 12.36 13.78 -1.10
CA LEU A 51 11.69 14.72 -1.99
C LEU A 51 10.53 14.05 -2.74
N THR A 52 9.46 14.82 -2.94
CA THR A 52 8.33 14.41 -3.76
C THR A 52 8.72 14.35 -5.23
N GLN A 53 8.05 13.51 -6.02
CA GLN A 53 8.35 13.38 -7.46
C GLN A 53 8.23 14.73 -8.20
N GLY A 54 7.32 15.60 -7.78
CA GLY A 54 7.18 16.96 -8.32
C GLY A 54 8.37 17.86 -8.02
N GLN A 55 8.90 17.80 -6.79
CA GLN A 55 10.11 18.54 -6.40
C GLN A 55 11.34 18.04 -7.15
N ILE A 56 11.49 16.71 -7.28
CA ILE A 56 12.59 16.09 -8.05
C ILE A 56 12.51 16.52 -9.52
N ARG A 57 11.31 16.52 -10.12
CA ARG A 57 11.10 16.95 -11.50
C ARG A 57 11.51 18.41 -11.70
N LYS A 58 11.11 19.29 -10.79
CA LYS A 58 11.48 20.71 -10.82
C LYS A 58 12.99 20.89 -10.72
N ALA A 59 13.64 20.22 -9.76
CA ALA A 59 15.09 20.27 -9.59
C ALA A 59 15.86 19.77 -10.82
N VAL A 60 15.44 18.64 -11.40
CA VAL A 60 16.06 18.09 -12.62
C VAL A 60 15.84 19.01 -13.83
N SER A 61 14.66 19.64 -13.96
CA SER A 61 14.39 20.56 -15.08
C SER A 61 15.25 21.82 -15.05
N VAL A 62 15.62 22.30 -13.86
CA VAL A 62 16.52 23.46 -13.69
C VAL A 62 17.96 23.08 -14.05
N LEU A 63 18.41 21.90 -13.64
CA LEU A 63 19.78 21.43 -13.90
C LEU A 63 19.98 20.91 -15.34
N HIS A 64 18.92 20.41 -15.97
CA HIS A 64 18.95 19.84 -17.31
C HIS A 64 17.72 20.27 -18.15
N PRO A 65 17.72 21.50 -18.70
CA PRO A 65 16.56 22.10 -19.39
C PRO A 65 16.10 21.32 -20.63
N ASN A 66 17.01 20.60 -21.30
CA ASN A 66 16.74 19.88 -22.55
C ASN A 66 16.28 18.43 -22.33
N LEU A 67 15.97 18.03 -21.09
CA LEU A 67 15.66 16.64 -20.75
C LEU A 67 14.14 16.38 -20.80
N THR A 68 13.59 16.05 -21.96
CA THR A 68 12.17 15.66 -22.13
C THR A 68 11.94 14.20 -21.74
N ILE A 69 11.94 13.92 -20.43
CA ILE A 69 11.96 12.54 -19.94
C ILE A 69 11.21 12.34 -18.61
N ASP A 70 9.97 12.79 -18.53
CA ASP A 70 9.15 12.66 -17.32
C ASP A 70 8.90 11.20 -16.91
N THR A 71 8.67 10.34 -17.90
CA THR A 71 8.43 8.90 -17.68
C THR A 71 9.66 8.21 -17.11
N LYS A 72 10.89 8.60 -17.49
CA LYS A 72 12.09 7.93 -16.96
C LYS A 72 12.42 8.41 -15.55
N ILE A 73 12.16 9.68 -15.21
CA ILE A 73 12.27 10.15 -13.82
C ILE A 73 11.28 9.39 -12.94
N LYS A 74 10.02 9.26 -13.39
CA LYS A 74 8.99 8.46 -12.71
C LYS A 74 9.48 7.02 -12.48
N ASN A 75 10.02 6.37 -13.50
CA ASN A 75 10.50 4.99 -13.41
C ASN A 75 11.68 4.85 -12.43
N VAL A 76 12.64 5.79 -12.43
CA VAL A 76 13.76 5.76 -11.50
C VAL A 76 13.28 5.98 -10.07
N VAL A 77 12.42 6.98 -9.82
CA VAL A 77 11.83 7.22 -8.49
C VAL A 77 11.06 6.01 -8.00
N GLN A 78 10.23 5.40 -8.85
CA GLN A 78 9.46 4.21 -8.52
C GLN A 78 10.37 3.02 -8.20
N TYR A 79 11.37 2.73 -9.04
CA TYR A 79 12.32 1.65 -8.81
C TYR A 79 13.11 1.87 -7.51
N THR A 80 13.63 3.08 -7.28
CA THR A 80 14.37 3.40 -6.05
C THR A 80 13.50 3.21 -4.82
N ARG A 81 12.23 3.68 -4.85
CA ARG A 81 11.27 3.48 -3.75
C ARG A 81 10.94 2.00 -3.53
N GLN A 82 10.89 1.19 -4.58
CA GLN A 82 10.69 -0.26 -4.43
C GLN A 82 11.89 -0.92 -3.77
N GLN A 83 13.12 -0.49 -4.09
CA GLN A 83 14.35 -1.04 -3.52
C GLN A 83 14.61 -0.57 -2.08
N THR A 84 14.16 0.63 -1.72
CA THR A 84 14.29 1.16 -0.34
C THR A 84 13.12 0.83 0.56
N ARG A 85 12.07 0.18 0.05
CA ARG A 85 11.00 -0.32 0.91
C ARG A 85 11.59 -1.41 1.79
N THR A 86 11.68 -1.14 3.10
CA THR A 86 11.74 -2.21 4.09
C THR A 86 10.48 -3.02 3.91
N LEU A 87 10.60 -4.18 3.28
CA LEU A 87 9.53 -5.14 3.23
C LEU A 87 9.37 -5.66 4.67
N ILE A 88 8.15 -5.66 5.16
CA ILE A 88 7.81 -6.46 6.34
C ILE A 88 7.73 -7.89 5.81
N ILE A 89 8.74 -8.69 6.16
CA ILE A 89 8.97 -10.02 5.59
C ILE A 89 8.29 -11.09 6.45
N SER A 90 8.12 -10.81 7.74
CA SER A 90 7.54 -11.74 8.72
C SER A 90 6.46 -11.11 9.62
N VAL A 91 5.70 -11.97 10.30
CA VAL A 91 4.73 -11.57 11.34
C VAL A 91 5.44 -10.84 12.50
N ASP A 92 6.65 -11.29 12.85
CA ASP A 92 7.46 -10.67 13.91
C ASP A 92 7.90 -9.25 13.53
N ASP A 93 8.31 -9.05 12.27
CA ASP A 93 8.64 -7.71 11.76
C ASP A 93 7.42 -6.79 11.79
N LEU A 94 6.22 -7.31 11.47
CA LEU A 94 4.97 -6.55 11.53
C LEU A 94 4.65 -6.16 12.98
N GLN A 95 4.77 -7.11 13.91
CA GLN A 95 4.56 -6.85 15.35
C GLN A 95 5.52 -5.78 15.86
N LEU A 96 6.81 -5.89 15.52
CA LEU A 96 7.82 -4.91 15.91
C LEU A 96 7.50 -3.54 15.32
N TRP A 97 7.16 -3.46 14.03
CA TRP A 97 6.79 -2.22 13.36
C TRP A 97 5.58 -1.54 14.01
N CYS A 98 4.57 -2.33 14.40
CA CYS A 98 3.40 -1.83 15.12
C CYS A 98 3.77 -1.32 16.51
N LYS A 99 4.58 -2.07 17.25
CA LYS A 99 5.05 -1.71 18.59
C LYS A 99 5.84 -0.40 18.61
N GLU A 100 6.69 -0.17 17.62
CA GLU A 100 7.43 1.09 17.47
C GLU A 100 6.53 2.30 17.20
N ARG A 101 5.33 2.06 16.66
CA ARG A 101 4.40 3.10 16.19
C ARG A 101 3.11 3.16 16.97
N ILE A 102 3.01 2.48 18.12
CA ILE A 102 1.78 2.48 18.92
C ILE A 102 1.46 3.86 19.51
N ASN A 103 2.51 4.64 19.79
CA ASN A 103 2.36 5.95 20.42
C ASN A 103 1.87 6.98 19.41
N CYS A 104 0.84 7.73 19.80
CA CYS A 104 0.37 8.87 19.02
C CYS A 104 1.50 9.92 18.93
N PRO A 105 1.89 10.38 17.72
CA PRO A 105 2.96 11.35 17.52
C PRO A 105 2.71 12.65 18.29
N PRO A 106 3.69 13.53 18.50
CA PRO A 106 3.43 14.85 19.09
C PRO A 106 2.61 15.77 18.15
N PRO A 107 1.99 16.86 18.65
CA PRO A 107 1.08 17.71 17.88
C PRO A 107 1.71 18.41 16.67
N ASP A 108 3.03 18.61 16.65
CA ASP A 108 3.80 19.18 15.54
C ASP A 108 4.01 18.20 14.38
N GLN A 109 3.75 16.90 14.59
CA GLN A 109 3.93 15.83 13.61
C GLN A 109 2.59 15.28 13.09
N LEU A 110 1.74 16.17 12.57
CA LEU A 110 0.34 15.86 12.19
C LEU A 110 0.18 14.71 11.17
N HIS A 111 1.14 14.57 10.25
CA HIS A 111 1.11 13.58 9.18
C HIS A 111 1.93 12.32 9.48
N GLN A 112 2.55 12.24 10.66
CA GLN A 112 3.26 11.03 11.05
C GLN A 112 2.27 9.90 11.30
N VAL A 113 2.59 8.75 10.70
CA VAL A 113 1.80 7.53 10.80
C VAL A 113 2.02 6.90 12.16
N PHE A 114 0.92 6.43 12.76
CA PHE A 114 0.96 5.64 13.98
C PHE A 114 -0.15 4.58 13.98
N VAL A 115 -0.05 3.64 14.92
CA VAL A 115 -0.87 2.43 15.04
C VAL A 115 -1.68 2.51 16.33
N PRO A 116 -2.88 3.13 16.34
CA PRO A 116 -3.69 3.25 17.54
C PRO A 116 -4.08 1.90 18.16
N PHE A 117 -4.21 0.86 17.32
CA PHE A 117 -4.57 -0.47 17.76
C PHE A 117 -4.02 -1.52 16.79
N TYR A 118 -3.53 -2.64 17.33
CA TYR A 118 -3.18 -3.81 16.55
C TYR A 118 -3.38 -5.10 17.35
N GLU A 119 -3.75 -6.17 16.65
CA GLU A 119 -3.75 -7.55 17.13
C GLU A 119 -3.11 -8.41 16.04
N VAL A 120 -1.88 -8.83 16.28
CA VAL A 120 -1.10 -9.64 15.33
C VAL A 120 -0.65 -10.88 16.08
N LYS A 121 -1.19 -12.05 15.75
CA LYS A 121 -0.84 -13.34 16.39
C LYS A 121 -0.09 -14.26 15.45
N ASP A 122 -0.63 -14.43 14.25
CA ASP A 122 -0.10 -15.27 13.17
C ASP A 122 -0.60 -14.72 11.82
N ILE A 123 -0.32 -15.41 10.72
CA ILE A 123 -0.68 -14.97 9.36
C ILE A 123 -2.20 -14.91 9.12
N ASP A 124 -2.97 -15.74 9.83
CA ASP A 124 -4.42 -15.84 9.71
C ASP A 124 -5.14 -14.88 10.67
N ASN A 125 -4.41 -14.30 11.64
CA ASN A 125 -4.92 -13.42 12.67
C ASN A 125 -4.10 -12.12 12.71
N ILE A 126 -4.30 -11.30 11.68
CA ILE A 126 -3.68 -9.98 11.55
C ILE A 126 -4.79 -8.92 11.57
N PHE A 127 -4.66 -7.97 12.49
CA PHE A 127 -5.41 -6.73 12.50
C PHE A 127 -4.46 -5.59 12.86
N VAL A 128 -4.30 -4.60 11.99
CA VAL A 128 -3.48 -3.41 12.26
C VAL A 128 -4.25 -2.18 11.80
N CYS A 129 -4.62 -1.31 12.73
CA CYS A 129 -5.22 -0.02 12.42
C CYS A 129 -4.12 1.03 12.28
N ILE A 130 -4.13 1.78 11.18
CA ILE A 130 -3.12 2.77 10.83
C ILE A 130 -3.79 4.11 10.54
N THR A 131 -3.29 5.18 11.15
CA THR A 131 -3.83 6.54 10.95
C THR A 131 -2.75 7.61 11.19
N THR A 132 -3.15 8.88 11.08
CA THR A 132 -2.36 10.06 11.44
C THR A 132 -3.21 11.00 12.29
N ARG A 133 -2.60 11.92 13.03
CA ARG A 133 -3.35 12.93 13.80
C ARG A 133 -4.24 13.78 12.91
N GLN A 134 -3.76 14.13 11.72
CA GLN A 134 -4.54 14.92 10.77
C GLN A 134 -5.82 14.19 10.36
N LEU A 135 -5.73 12.89 10.08
CA LEU A 135 -6.91 12.10 9.70
C LEU A 135 -7.85 11.88 10.88
N LEU A 136 -7.35 11.67 12.10
CA LEU A 136 -8.23 11.59 13.28
C LEU A 136 -8.92 12.92 13.58
N SER A 137 -8.39 14.07 13.14
CA SER A 137 -9.03 15.35 13.42
C SER A 137 -10.41 15.50 12.76
N THR A 138 -10.72 14.74 11.71
CA THR A 138 -12.04 14.76 11.05
C THR A 138 -13.11 14.03 11.85
N THR A 139 -12.75 13.12 12.77
CA THR A 139 -13.73 12.42 13.61
C THR A 139 -14.51 13.38 14.52
N LYS A 140 -13.95 14.55 14.83
CA LYS A 140 -14.59 15.58 15.67
C LYS A 140 -15.90 16.11 15.08
N TYR A 141 -16.08 15.97 13.77
CA TYR A 141 -17.24 16.52 13.04
C TYR A 141 -18.32 15.49 12.74
N SER A 142 -18.13 14.22 13.12
CA SER A 142 -19.10 13.16 12.83
C SER A 142 -19.12 12.07 13.89
N SER A 143 -20.32 11.66 14.28
CA SER A 143 -20.56 10.53 15.16
C SER A 143 -20.71 9.20 14.41
N VAL A 144 -20.63 9.22 13.08
CA VAL A 144 -20.87 8.04 12.24
C VAL A 144 -19.57 7.60 11.60
N LEU A 145 -19.21 6.34 11.84
CA LEU A 145 -18.12 5.65 11.16
C LEU A 145 -18.67 4.85 9.98
N ALA A 146 -18.08 5.03 8.81
CA ALA A 146 -18.30 4.23 7.63
C ALA A 146 -17.04 3.41 7.35
N ILE A 147 -17.23 2.14 7.02
CA ILE A 147 -16.16 1.24 6.62
C ILE A 147 -16.46 0.85 5.18
N ASP A 148 -15.48 1.02 4.31
CA ASP A 148 -15.60 0.67 2.92
C ASP A 148 -14.44 -0.23 2.49
N CYS A 149 -14.79 -1.27 1.75
CA CYS A 149 -13.86 -2.17 1.08
C CYS A 149 -14.11 -2.05 -0.43
N THR A 150 -14.10 -0.82 -0.95
CA THR A 150 -14.47 -0.55 -2.35
C THR A 150 -13.47 -1.11 -3.37
N TYR A 151 -12.27 -1.48 -2.93
CA TYR A 151 -11.22 -1.99 -3.81
C TYR A 151 -10.42 -3.08 -3.10
N LYS A 152 -10.03 -4.14 -3.84
CA LYS A 152 -9.06 -5.16 -3.40
C LYS A 152 -7.65 -4.57 -3.32
N VAL A 153 -7.48 -3.50 -2.54
CA VAL A 153 -6.17 -2.97 -2.20
C VAL A 153 -5.58 -3.95 -1.20
N THR A 154 -4.50 -4.59 -1.60
CA THR A 154 -3.75 -5.50 -0.74
C THR A 154 -2.37 -4.92 -0.45
N TRP A 155 -1.87 -5.17 0.74
CA TRP A 155 -0.48 -4.93 1.10
C TRP A 155 0.11 -6.25 1.61
N ASN A 156 1.18 -6.73 0.96
CA ASN A 156 1.74 -8.06 1.22
C ASN A 156 0.68 -9.19 1.16
N ASN A 157 -0.23 -9.13 0.18
CA ASN A 157 -1.37 -10.05 0.02
C ASN A 157 -2.42 -10.03 1.13
N LEU A 158 -2.32 -9.09 2.08
CA LEU A 158 -3.33 -8.86 3.11
C LEU A 158 -4.29 -7.76 2.66
N PRO A 159 -5.62 -7.97 2.75
CA PRO A 159 -6.60 -6.92 2.46
C PRO A 159 -6.40 -5.66 3.29
N ILE A 160 -6.69 -4.52 2.69
CA ILE A 160 -6.77 -3.23 3.36
C ILE A 160 -8.23 -2.75 3.36
N LEU A 161 -8.79 -2.59 4.56
CA LEU A 161 -10.06 -1.91 4.76
C LEU A 161 -9.81 -0.42 4.98
N ILE A 162 -10.64 0.44 4.40
CA ILE A 162 -10.58 1.87 4.65
C ILE A 162 -11.77 2.24 5.52
N PHE A 163 -11.51 2.94 6.62
CA PHE A 163 -12.57 3.47 7.47
C PHE A 163 -12.49 4.99 7.53
N GLY A 164 -13.65 5.60 7.67
CA GLY A 164 -13.80 7.04 7.55
C GLY A 164 -15.17 7.49 7.97
N THR A 165 -15.51 8.70 7.58
CA THR A 165 -16.83 9.27 7.84
C THR A 165 -17.36 9.91 6.57
N SER A 166 -18.63 10.28 6.55
CA SER A 166 -19.22 11.02 5.44
C SER A 166 -19.72 12.38 5.88
N ASP A 167 -19.56 13.38 5.03
CA ASP A 167 -20.13 14.71 5.27
C ASP A 167 -21.62 14.78 4.84
N TYR A 168 -22.25 15.92 5.10
CA TYR A 168 -23.65 16.17 4.70
C TYR A 168 -23.88 16.12 3.18
N LYS A 169 -22.81 16.29 2.38
CA LYS A 169 -22.84 16.15 0.91
C LYS A 169 -22.59 14.72 0.45
N ARG A 170 -22.51 13.76 1.39
CA ARG A 170 -22.26 12.34 1.14
C ARG A 170 -20.87 12.05 0.55
N HIS A 171 -19.90 12.94 0.76
CA HIS A 171 -18.51 12.60 0.43
C HIS A 171 -17.87 11.81 1.57
N PHE A 172 -17.19 10.73 1.20
CA PHE A 172 -16.41 9.93 2.14
C PHE A 172 -15.06 10.59 2.43
N HIS A 173 -14.76 10.73 3.72
CA HIS A 173 -13.53 11.28 4.27
C HIS A 173 -12.81 10.17 5.04
N PRO A 174 -11.70 9.62 4.51
CA PRO A 174 -10.97 8.55 5.19
C PRO A 174 -10.36 9.07 6.49
N ILE A 175 -10.45 8.26 7.55
CA ILE A 175 -9.86 8.52 8.87
C ILE A 175 -8.68 7.58 9.11
N GLY A 176 -8.70 6.39 8.53
CA GLY A 176 -7.59 5.46 8.64
C GLY A 176 -7.78 4.25 7.73
N LEU A 177 -6.86 3.31 7.88
CA LEU A 177 -6.84 2.06 7.15
C LEU A 177 -6.51 0.92 8.10
N CYS A 178 -7.17 -0.22 7.88
CA CYS A 178 -6.94 -1.44 8.64
C CYS A 178 -6.35 -2.49 7.71
N LEU A 179 -5.17 -3.00 8.07
CA LEU A 179 -4.65 -4.22 7.47
C LEU A 179 -5.27 -5.41 8.17
N VAL A 180 -5.83 -6.35 7.42
CA VAL A 180 -6.55 -7.49 7.97
C VAL A 180 -6.12 -8.78 7.29
N SER A 181 -6.17 -9.91 7.98
CA SER A 181 -5.96 -11.23 7.38
C SER A 181 -7.13 -11.66 6.49
N SER A 182 -8.35 -11.25 6.83
CA SER A 182 -9.58 -11.50 6.05
C SER A 182 -10.53 -10.30 6.12
N ASP A 183 -11.01 -9.85 4.96
CA ASP A 183 -11.96 -8.75 4.77
C ASP A 183 -13.44 -9.16 4.84
N GLU A 184 -13.73 -10.46 4.89
CA GLU A 184 -15.11 -11.00 4.90
C GLU A 184 -15.52 -11.64 6.24
N ALA A 185 -14.62 -11.69 7.23
CA ALA A 185 -14.92 -12.30 8.52
C ALA A 185 -15.62 -11.32 9.48
N ALA A 186 -16.72 -11.73 10.11
CA ALA A 186 -17.44 -10.93 11.10
C ALA A 186 -16.57 -10.55 12.32
N SER A 187 -15.59 -11.40 12.67
CA SER A 187 -14.59 -11.11 13.70
C SER A 187 -13.75 -9.89 13.37
N THR A 188 -13.35 -9.71 12.11
CA THR A 188 -12.56 -8.55 11.65
C THR A 188 -13.30 -7.24 11.90
N TYR A 189 -14.59 -7.18 11.55
CA TYR A 189 -15.41 -5.99 11.78
C TYR A 189 -15.62 -5.74 13.28
N LYS A 190 -15.80 -6.79 14.08
CA LYS A 190 -15.89 -6.66 15.54
C LYS A 190 -14.62 -6.05 16.12
N THR A 191 -13.44 -6.54 15.73
CA THR A 191 -12.16 -5.98 16.18
C THR A 191 -11.99 -4.54 15.73
N LEU A 192 -12.42 -4.20 14.52
CA LEU A 192 -12.39 -2.82 14.03
C LEU A 192 -13.24 -1.88 14.89
N PHE A 193 -14.49 -2.22 15.18
CA PHE A 193 -15.35 -1.40 16.02
C PHE A 193 -14.90 -1.33 17.49
N GLN A 194 -14.09 -2.28 17.95
CA GLN A 194 -13.51 -2.25 19.30
C GLN A 194 -12.22 -1.42 19.36
N GLY A 195 -11.47 -1.34 18.26
CA GLY A 195 -10.17 -0.68 18.19
C GLY A 195 -10.19 0.77 17.71
N VAL A 196 -11.32 1.27 17.18
CA VAL A 196 -11.49 2.63 16.64
C VAL A 196 -12.34 3.49 17.56
#